data_AF-A0A9D6DKA4-F1
#
_entry.id   AF-A0A9D6DKA4-F1
#
_cell.length_a   1.000
_cell.length_b   1.000
_cell.length_c   1.000
_cell.angle_alpha   90.00
_cell.angle_beta   90.00
_cell.angle_gamma   90.00
#
_symmetry.space_group_name_H-M   'P 1'
#
loop_
_entity.id
_entity.type
_entity.pdbx_description
1 polymer ?
#
loop_
_entity_poly.entity_id
_entity_poly.type
_entity_poly.pdbx_seq_one_letter_code
_entity_poly.pdbx_strand_id
1 'polypeptide(L)' 'IQEALYREARLPFKTMMLNKEPQAMAASHPELSWIHDHPDLPIPVVEDPACFDIAVVGAAAGRGTYFYGAGEPVTMPVED' A
#
# COMPACT_ATOMS: atom_id res chain seq x y z
N ILE A 1 2.49 -10.44 -8.58
CA ILE A 1 1.74 -9.15 -8.56
C ILE A 1 1.70 -8.58 -7.15
N GLN A 2 1.20 -9.31 -6.15
CA GLN A 2 1.21 -8.90 -4.74
C GLN A 2 2.59 -8.39 -4.25
N GLU A 3 3.67 -9.15 -4.50
CA GLU A 3 5.05 -8.72 -4.24
C GLU A 3 5.42 -7.35 -4.85
N ALA A 4 4.98 -7.10 -6.09
CA ALA A 4 5.26 -5.83 -6.77
C ALA A 4 4.44 -4.70 -6.16
N LEU A 5 3.15 -4.92 -5.89
CA LEU A 5 2.29 -3.95 -5.20
C LEU A 5 2.84 -3.62 -3.81
N TYR A 6 3.29 -4.64 -3.07
CA TYR A 6 3.90 -4.46 -1.76
C TYR A 6 5.16 -3.60 -1.83
N ARG A 7 6.05 -3.80 -2.81
CA ARG A 7 7.26 -2.98 -2.95
C ARG A 7 6.94 -1.50 -3.18
N GLU A 8 5.90 -1.21 -3.95
CA GLU A 8 5.48 0.16 -4.28
C GLU A 8 4.61 0.81 -3.20
N ALA A 9 3.96 0.02 -2.34
CA ALA A 9 3.08 0.52 -1.28
C ALA A 9 3.85 1.13 -0.09
N ARG A 10 4.44 2.30 -0.32
CA ARG A 10 5.25 3.04 0.66
C ARG A 10 4.76 4.48 0.79
N LEU A 11 4.77 5.01 2.01
CA LEU A 11 4.55 6.43 2.28
C LEU A 11 5.66 6.98 3.18
N PRO A 12 6.02 8.28 3.05
CA PRO A 12 6.91 8.93 4.00
C PRO A 12 6.37 8.81 5.43
N PHE A 13 7.26 8.56 6.39
CA PHE A 13 6.89 8.46 7.80
C PHE A 13 6.08 9.66 8.30
N LYS A 14 6.45 10.89 7.90
CA LYS A 14 5.70 12.11 8.24
C LYS A 14 4.24 12.06 7.78
N THR A 15 3.98 11.43 6.63
CA THR A 15 2.63 11.27 6.07
C THR A 15 1.82 10.27 6.89
N MET A 16 2.44 9.15 7.30
CA MET A 16 1.81 8.14 8.16
C MET A 16 1.43 8.69 9.53
N MET A 17 2.22 9.65 10.05
CA MET A 17 2.02 10.25 11.37
C MET A 17 1.14 11.50 11.38
N LEU A 18 0.60 11.96 10.24
CA LEU A 18 -0.18 13.21 10.15
C LEU A 18 -1.32 13.32 11.17
N ASN A 19 -1.97 12.20 11.48
CA ASN A 19 -3.11 12.13 12.40
C ASN A 19 -2.84 11.23 13.61
N LYS A 20 -1.57 10.92 13.90
CA LYS A 20 -1.18 10.00 14.97
C LYS A 20 -0.48 10.77 16.08
N GLU A 21 -0.73 10.34 17.31
CA GLU A 21 -0.12 10.95 18.49
C GLU A 21 1.30 10.37 18.67
N PRO A 22 2.37 11.20 18.65
CA PRO A 22 3.74 10.71 18.71
C PRO A 22 4.10 9.96 20.01
N GLN A 23 3.54 10.33 21.16
CA GLN A 23 3.84 9.68 22.44
C GLN A 23 3.34 8.23 22.48
N ALA A 24 2.21 7.94 21.83
CA ALA A 24 1.66 6.59 21.72
C ALA A 24 2.63 5.65 20.99
N MET A 25 3.29 6.15 19.93
CA MET A 25 4.32 5.37 19.23
C MET A 25 5.57 5.20 20.09
N ALA A 26 6.03 6.26 20.75
CA ALA A 26 7.19 6.19 21.65
C ALA A 26 6.98 5.23 22.84
N ALA A 27 5.74 5.12 23.34
CA ALA A 27 5.39 4.19 24.42
C ALA A 27 5.27 2.74 23.94
N SER A 28 4.72 2.52 22.74
CA SER A 28 4.45 1.17 22.22
C SER A 28 5.67 0.55 21.54
N HIS A 29 6.47 1.37 20.86
CA HIS A 29 7.61 0.98 20.03
C HIS A 29 8.81 1.91 20.25
N PRO A 30 9.40 1.93 21.46
CA PRO A 30 10.55 2.79 21.77
C PRO A 30 11.77 2.51 20.86
N GLU A 31 11.91 1.27 20.36
CA GLU A 31 12.94 0.85 19.42
C GLU A 31 12.85 1.54 18.05
N LEU A 32 11.70 2.11 17.70
CA LEU A 32 11.47 2.81 16.44
C LEU A 32 11.59 4.33 16.55
N SER A 33 12.01 4.85 17.71
CA SER A 33 12.14 6.29 17.97
C SER A 33 13.06 7.01 16.97
N TRP A 34 14.10 6.34 16.48
CA TRP A 34 15.04 6.88 15.49
C TRP A 34 14.38 7.30 14.17
N ILE A 35 13.22 6.73 13.82
CA ILE A 35 12.51 7.06 12.56
C ILE A 35 12.02 8.52 12.57
N HIS A 36 11.82 9.13 13.74
CA HIS A 36 11.45 10.55 13.85
C HIS A 36 12.52 11.48 13.26
N ASP A 37 13.78 11.07 13.26
CA ASP A 37 14.88 11.84 12.66
C ASP A 37 14.93 11.70 11.12
N HIS A 38 14.10 10.80 10.55
CA HIS A 38 14.00 10.52 9.13
C HIS A 38 12.55 10.64 8.63
N PRO A 39 11.96 11.84 8.63
CA PRO A 39 10.54 12.05 8.31
C PRO A 39 10.16 11.64 6.88
N ASP A 40 11.13 11.62 5.97
CA ASP A 40 10.95 11.23 4.57
C ASP A 40 11.23 9.76 4.29
N LEU A 41 11.58 8.95 5.31
CA LEU A 41 11.83 7.52 5.14
C LEU A 41 10.56 6.83 4.62
N PRO A 42 10.64 6.09 3.50
CA PRO A 42 9.49 5.35 2.97
C PRO A 42 9.18 4.13 3.84
N ILE A 43 7.99 4.08 4.42
CA ILE A 43 7.53 3.00 5.30
C ILE A 43 6.44 2.18 4.59
N PRO A 44 6.45 0.84 4.71
CA PRO A 44 5.35 -0.01 4.26
C PRO A 44 4.00 0.45 4.81
N VAL A 45 3.01 0.59 3.94
CA VAL A 45 1.64 0.90 4.34
C VAL A 45 0.90 -0.34 4.85
N VAL A 46 1.31 -1.52 4.38
CA VAL A 46 0.79 -2.83 4.80
C VAL A 46 1.94 -3.70 5.31
N GLU A 47 1.62 -4.70 6.13
CA GLU A 47 2.61 -5.54 6.82
C GLU A 47 3.37 -6.44 5.84
N ASP A 48 2.63 -7.13 4.96
CA ASP A 48 3.19 -8.11 4.03
C ASP A 48 2.41 -8.15 2.68
N PRO A 49 2.95 -8.81 1.64
CA PRO A 49 2.29 -8.88 0.33
C PRO A 49 0.91 -9.59 0.32
N ALA A 50 0.63 -10.48 1.26
CA ALA A 50 -0.64 -11.19 1.36
C ALA A 50 -1.80 -10.28 1.83
N CYS A 51 -1.51 -9.06 2.30
CA CYS A 51 -2.53 -8.04 2.54
C CYS A 51 -3.26 -7.58 1.26
N PHE A 52 -2.71 -7.86 0.07
CA PHE A 52 -3.34 -7.54 -1.21
C PHE A 52 -4.21 -8.71 -1.70
N ASP A 53 -5.52 -8.63 -1.50
CA ASP A 53 -6.45 -9.56 -2.14
C ASP A 53 -6.67 -9.18 -3.61
N ILE A 54 -6.37 -10.12 -4.50
CA ILE A 54 -6.41 -9.92 -5.95
C ILE A 54 -7.48 -10.82 -6.58
N ALA A 55 -8.47 -10.20 -7.23
CA ALA A 55 -9.43 -10.91 -8.07
C ALA A 55 -9.08 -10.72 -9.56
N VAL A 56 -9.04 -11.84 -10.29
CA VAL A 56 -8.90 -11.84 -11.76
C VAL A 56 -10.23 -12.29 -12.35
N VAL A 57 -10.93 -11.39 -13.04
CA VAL A 57 -12.22 -11.71 -13.66
C VAL A 57 -11.99 -12.10 -15.11
N GLY A 58 -12.23 -13.38 -15.42
CA GLY A 58 -12.22 -13.90 -16.77
C GLY A 58 -13.62 -14.11 -17.31
N ALA A 59 -14.15 -13.17 -18.07
CA ALA A 59 -15.29 -13.37 -18.97
C ALA A 59 -14.99 -12.70 -20.32
N ALA A 60 -15.87 -12.84 -21.31
CA ALA A 60 -15.71 -12.58 -22.76
C ALA A 60 -15.15 -11.21 -23.23
N ALA A 61 -14.59 -10.38 -22.35
CA ALA A 61 -13.96 -9.09 -22.60
C ALA A 61 -12.41 -9.13 -22.59
N GLY A 62 -11.80 -10.26 -22.98
CA GLY A 62 -10.35 -10.36 -23.14
C GLY A 62 -9.61 -10.71 -21.85
N ARG A 63 -8.49 -11.42 -22.01
CA ARG A 63 -7.58 -11.78 -20.92
C ARG A 63 -6.90 -10.50 -20.41
N GLY A 64 -7.05 -10.13 -19.14
CA GLY A 64 -6.19 -9.10 -18.53
C GLY A 64 -6.75 -8.24 -17.40
N THR A 65 -8.04 -8.33 -17.07
CA THR A 65 -8.65 -7.41 -16.10
C THR A 65 -8.39 -7.81 -14.64
N TYR A 66 -7.78 -6.90 -13.88
CA TYR A 66 -7.45 -7.03 -12.45
C TYR A 66 -8.29 -6.06 -11.61
N PHE A 67 -8.77 -6.52 -10.45
CA PHE A 67 -9.50 -5.70 -9.47
C PHE A 67 -8.81 -5.72 -8.10
N TYR A 68 -8.69 -4.55 -7.48
CA TYR A 68 -8.24 -4.35 -6.09
C TYR A 68 -9.35 -3.70 -5.26
N GLY A 69 -9.74 -4.30 -4.13
CA GLY A 69 -10.67 -3.67 -3.18
C GLY A 69 -12.14 -3.52 -3.62
N ALA A 70 -12.58 -4.22 -4.67
CA ALA A 70 -13.96 -4.21 -5.19
C ALA A 70 -14.55 -2.83 -5.58
N GLY A 71 -13.73 -1.78 -5.67
CA GLY A 71 -14.12 -0.45 -6.15
C GLY A 71 -13.71 -0.24 -7.61
N GLU A 72 -14.61 -0.60 -8.52
CA GLU A 72 -14.62 -0.33 -9.98
C GLU A 72 -13.41 -0.78 -10.84
N PRO A 73 -13.62 -1.23 -12.09
CA PRO A 73 -12.54 -1.66 -12.97
C PRO A 73 -11.66 -0.47 -13.40
N VAL A 74 -10.37 -0.52 -13.08
CA VAL A 74 -9.35 0.36 -13.67
C VAL A 74 -8.78 -0.32 -14.91
N THR A 75 -9.54 -0.32 -16.01
CA THR A 75 -8.99 -0.66 -17.34
C THR A 75 -9.06 0.57 -18.22
N MET A 76 -7.90 1.06 -18.66
CA MET A 76 -7.86 1.97 -19.81
C MET A 76 -8.19 1.18 -21.08
N PRO A 77 -9.03 1.72 -21.98
CA PRO A 77 -9.19 1.15 -23.30
C PRO A 77 -7.85 1.17 -24.05
N VAL A 78 -7.53 0.07 -24.74
CA VAL A 78 -6.48 0.04 -25.77
C VAL A 78 -7.16 0.43 -27.07
N GLU A 79 -6.71 1.52 -27.69
CA GLU A 79 -7.12 1.90 -29.07
C GLU A 79 -6.14 1.28 -30.07
N ASP A 80 -6.66 0.78 -31.20
CA ASP A 80 -5.90 0.15 -32.30
C ASP A 80 -4.95 1.12 -33.01
#